data_AF-A0A6M3LTS7-F1
#
_entry.id   AF-A0A6M3LTS7-F1
#
_cell.length_a   1.000
_cell.length_b   1.000
_cell.length_c   1.000
_cell.angle_alpha   90.00
_cell.angle_beta   90.00
_cell.angle_gamma   90.00
#
_symmetry.space_group_name_H-M   'P 1'
#
loop_
_entity.id
_entity.type
_entity.pdbx_description
1 polymer ?
#
loop_
_entity_poly.entity_id
_entity_poly.type
_entity_poly.pdbx_seq_one_letter_code
_entity_poly.pdbx_strand_id
1 'polypeptide(L)'
;MSLNRRKFCECGCGTVIKRNRRFVHGHNSNPMKGKGKPKSPPQICACGICGLITNPGNRYVNGHYARVQITTEEKRRKLSIALTGKKHPPERIEKNRQARLGKKQSPETIEKRRVSCIGKMSCPEERRRKISVGNTGKKRTKEMNERNRQARLGKSPSLEAREKNGLKHKNRVFEEDSILKMSLARIKFYEEHPEKKMIGVKNPSYIDGRCSGSYKYTREWKERLKELVRDRDGRQCQLCFAFEKESSSKLAVHHIDYDKENCDLSNLISLCHSCHGKTSHDRDKWITIFQLSQRLTLVLGGKV
;
A
#
# COMPACT_ATOMS: atom_id res chain seq x y z
N MET A 1 -0.54 -25.62 -80.37
CA MET A 1 -0.31 -25.54 -78.92
C MET A 1 1.10 -26.02 -78.60
N SER A 2 2.04 -25.11 -78.31
CA SER A 2 3.45 -25.48 -78.05
C SER A 2 3.61 -25.94 -76.60
N LEU A 3 3.91 -27.23 -76.41
CA LEU A 3 4.13 -27.85 -75.10
C LEU A 3 5.31 -27.17 -74.39
N ASN A 4 5.00 -26.56 -73.25
CA ASN A 4 5.92 -25.81 -72.43
C ASN A 4 6.91 -26.76 -71.73
N ARG A 5 8.02 -27.14 -72.41
CA ARG A 5 9.07 -27.99 -71.82
C ARG A 5 9.70 -27.28 -70.61
N ARG A 6 9.52 -27.86 -69.42
CA ARG A 6 10.16 -27.39 -68.19
C ARG A 6 11.67 -27.62 -68.31
N LYS A 7 12.46 -26.56 -68.11
CA LYS A 7 13.93 -26.63 -68.08
C LYS A 7 14.37 -26.96 -66.65
N PHE A 8 15.33 -27.87 -66.49
CA PHE A 8 15.87 -28.25 -65.18
C PHE A 8 17.27 -27.67 -64.99
N CYS A 9 17.67 -27.47 -63.73
CA CYS A 9 18.97 -26.93 -63.36
C CYS A 9 20.13 -27.81 -63.88
N GLU A 10 21.07 -27.20 -64.59
CA GLU A 10 22.18 -27.92 -65.25
C GLU A 10 23.24 -28.50 -64.28
N CYS A 11 23.13 -28.23 -62.97
CA CYS A 11 24.02 -28.80 -61.96
C CYS A 11 23.60 -30.22 -61.50
N GLY A 12 22.52 -30.78 -62.03
CA GLY A 12 22.05 -32.13 -61.70
C GLY A 12 21.20 -32.27 -60.42
N CYS A 13 20.76 -31.16 -59.80
CA CYS A 13 19.96 -31.21 -58.55
C CYS A 13 18.47 -31.54 -58.76
N GLY A 14 18.00 -31.67 -60.00
CA GLY A 14 16.60 -31.99 -60.33
C GLY A 14 15.59 -30.85 -60.16
N THR A 15 16.03 -29.64 -59.80
CA THR A 15 15.13 -28.49 -59.58
C THR A 15 14.78 -27.78 -60.89
N VAL A 16 13.51 -27.38 -61.06
CA VAL A 16 13.01 -26.66 -62.26
C VAL A 16 13.47 -25.20 -62.24
N ILE A 17 13.96 -24.69 -63.38
CA ILE A 17 14.45 -23.32 -63.53
C ILE A 17 13.54 -22.48 -64.43
N LYS A 18 13.58 -21.15 -64.24
CA LYS A 18 12.91 -20.20 -65.13
C LYS A 18 13.52 -20.27 -66.54
N ARG A 19 12.71 -20.08 -67.59
CA ARG A 19 13.10 -20.25 -69.02
C ARG A 19 14.44 -19.60 -69.42
N ASN A 20 14.81 -18.47 -68.79
CA ASN A 20 16.02 -17.70 -69.10
C ASN A 20 17.21 -17.93 -68.13
N ARG A 21 17.19 -18.96 -67.30
CA ARG A 21 18.32 -19.29 -66.40
C ARG A 21 18.87 -20.68 -66.74
N ARG A 22 20.15 -20.91 -66.43
CA ARG A 22 20.80 -22.24 -66.49
C ARG A 22 20.86 -22.93 -65.12
N PHE A 23 20.88 -22.14 -64.05
CA PHE A 23 20.98 -22.60 -62.67
C PHE A 23 19.93 -21.96 -61.77
N VAL A 24 19.56 -22.65 -60.67
CA VAL A 24 18.84 -22.01 -59.56
C VAL A 24 19.78 -21.01 -58.87
N HIS A 25 19.24 -20.00 -58.20
CA HIS A 25 20.05 -19.00 -57.49
C HIS A 25 20.96 -19.70 -56.46
N GLY A 26 22.28 -19.48 -56.57
CA GLY A 26 23.30 -20.10 -55.72
C GLY A 26 23.96 -21.37 -56.30
N HIS A 27 23.51 -21.88 -57.45
CA HIS A 27 24.13 -23.03 -58.11
C HIS A 27 25.07 -22.56 -59.24
N ASN A 28 26.18 -23.27 -59.45
CA ASN A 28 27.18 -23.01 -60.48
C ASN A 28 27.54 -24.29 -61.25
N SER A 29 28.29 -24.15 -62.34
CA SER A 29 28.64 -25.21 -63.29
C SER A 29 29.66 -26.23 -62.77
N ASN A 30 30.13 -26.11 -61.52
CA ASN A 30 31.23 -26.92 -61.01
C ASN A 30 30.69 -28.14 -60.24
N PRO A 31 30.69 -29.36 -60.82
CA PRO A 31 29.98 -30.51 -60.25
C PRO A 31 30.64 -31.11 -58.99
N MET A 32 31.79 -30.56 -58.55
CA MET A 32 32.69 -31.22 -57.59
C MET A 32 32.92 -30.46 -56.27
N LYS A 33 32.31 -29.28 -56.03
CA LYS A 33 32.40 -28.56 -54.74
C LYS A 33 31.12 -28.58 -53.89
N GLY A 34 30.23 -29.54 -54.14
CA GLY A 34 28.94 -29.68 -53.45
C GLY A 34 28.78 -30.90 -52.54
N LYS A 35 29.75 -31.84 -52.52
CA LYS A 35 29.74 -32.92 -51.52
C LYS A 35 30.44 -32.40 -50.27
N GLY A 36 29.67 -31.77 -49.37
CA GLY A 36 30.14 -31.54 -48.02
C GLY A 36 30.67 -32.86 -47.45
N LYS A 37 31.85 -32.83 -46.81
CA LYS A 37 32.38 -33.98 -46.07
C LYS A 37 31.23 -34.59 -45.23
N PRO A 38 31.13 -35.93 -45.12
CA PRO A 38 30.09 -36.56 -44.30
C PRO A 38 30.12 -35.90 -42.92
N LYS A 39 29.03 -35.21 -42.57
CA LYS A 39 28.91 -34.53 -41.29
C LYS A 39 29.01 -35.62 -40.22
N SER A 40 30.06 -35.58 -39.40
CA SER A 40 30.22 -36.52 -38.29
C SER A 40 28.94 -36.53 -37.45
N PRO A 41 28.45 -37.69 -37.00
CA PRO A 41 27.18 -37.76 -36.28
C PRO A 41 27.15 -36.78 -35.09
N PRO A 42 25.97 -36.21 -34.77
CA PRO A 42 25.81 -35.39 -33.57
C PRO A 42 26.33 -36.16 -32.37
N GLN A 43 27.24 -35.55 -31.61
CA GLN A 43 27.85 -36.18 -30.44
C GLN A 43 27.35 -35.49 -29.17
N ILE A 44 27.39 -36.18 -28.04
CA ILE A 44 27.07 -35.56 -26.76
C ILE A 44 28.17 -34.55 -26.43
N CYS A 45 27.78 -33.39 -25.92
CA CYS A 45 28.71 -32.36 -25.53
C CYS A 45 29.72 -32.89 -24.51
N ALA A 46 31.00 -32.78 -24.83
CA ALA A 46 32.10 -33.24 -23.98
C ALA A 46 32.31 -32.38 -22.72
N CYS A 47 31.31 -31.59 -22.31
CA CYS A 47 31.34 -30.78 -21.08
C CYS A 47 31.20 -31.66 -19.83
N GLY A 48 30.69 -32.89 -19.97
CA GLY A 48 30.49 -33.86 -18.90
C GLY A 48 29.26 -33.64 -18.00
N ILE A 49 28.57 -32.50 -18.12
CA ILE A 49 27.48 -32.10 -17.19
C ILE A 49 26.14 -31.91 -17.91
N CYS A 50 26.18 -31.41 -19.13
CA CYS A 50 25.03 -30.83 -19.81
C CYS A 50 24.16 -31.86 -20.53
N GLY A 51 24.72 -33.00 -20.96
CA GLY A 51 24.00 -34.02 -21.73
C GLY A 51 23.46 -33.58 -23.10
N LEU A 52 23.69 -32.32 -23.48
CA LEU A 52 23.17 -31.73 -24.71
C LEU A 52 23.93 -32.24 -25.93
N ILE A 53 23.21 -32.44 -27.04
CA ILE A 53 23.76 -32.88 -28.32
C ILE A 53 24.43 -31.68 -29.01
N THR A 54 25.67 -31.85 -29.47
CA THR A 54 26.39 -30.85 -30.23
C THR A 54 26.04 -30.92 -31.71
N ASN A 55 26.22 -29.80 -32.40
CA ASN A 55 26.14 -29.81 -33.86
C ASN A 55 27.23 -30.76 -34.42
N PRO A 56 26.92 -31.51 -35.50
CA PRO A 56 27.88 -32.31 -36.24
C PRO A 56 29.22 -31.60 -36.46
N GLY A 57 30.30 -32.15 -35.88
CA GLY A 57 31.66 -31.63 -35.98
C GLY A 57 32.12 -30.76 -34.80
N ASN A 58 31.23 -30.39 -33.88
CA ASN A 58 31.58 -29.62 -32.69
C ASN A 58 31.72 -30.52 -31.45
N ARG A 59 32.75 -30.27 -30.63
CA ARG A 59 33.02 -31.01 -29.38
C ARG A 59 32.18 -30.50 -28.19
N TYR A 60 31.71 -29.25 -28.26
CA TYR A 60 30.94 -28.59 -27.21
C TYR A 60 29.73 -27.84 -27.79
N VAL A 61 28.67 -27.65 -26.99
CA VAL A 61 27.56 -26.74 -27.35
C VAL A 61 28.05 -25.30 -27.27
N ASN A 62 27.45 -24.39 -28.03
CA ASN A 62 27.83 -22.98 -28.03
C ASN A 62 27.77 -22.38 -26.60
N GLY A 63 28.89 -21.85 -26.12
CA GLY A 63 29.04 -21.35 -24.74
C GLY A 63 29.60 -22.36 -23.73
N HIS A 64 29.82 -23.62 -24.11
CA HIS A 64 30.53 -24.60 -23.28
C HIS A 64 32.01 -24.65 -23.70
N TYR A 65 32.90 -24.51 -22.74
CA TYR A 65 34.36 -24.62 -22.93
C TYR A 65 34.89 -25.83 -22.15
N ALA A 66 36.01 -26.38 -22.60
CA ALA A 66 36.74 -27.40 -21.85
C ALA A 66 37.08 -26.86 -20.46
N ARG A 67 36.53 -27.51 -19.42
CA ARG A 67 36.59 -27.14 -17.99
C ARG A 67 35.69 -25.97 -17.61
N VAL A 68 34.42 -26.27 -17.32
CA VAL A 68 33.77 -25.63 -16.18
C VAL A 68 34.57 -26.10 -14.95
N GLN A 69 35.47 -25.27 -14.42
CA GLN A 69 36.00 -25.53 -13.08
C GLN A 69 34.79 -25.48 -12.14
N ILE A 70 34.35 -26.64 -11.64
CA ILE A 70 33.42 -26.71 -10.53
C ILE A 70 34.13 -26.01 -9.38
N THR A 71 33.77 -24.74 -9.13
CA THR A 71 34.27 -24.02 -7.97
C THR A 71 33.86 -24.83 -6.76
N THR A 72 34.82 -25.36 -6.02
CA THR A 72 34.54 -26.11 -4.80
C THR A 72 33.69 -25.24 -3.86
N GLU A 73 32.85 -25.89 -3.05
CA GLU A 73 32.04 -25.22 -2.01
C GLU A 73 32.91 -24.27 -1.18
N GLU A 74 34.14 -24.69 -0.90
CA GLU A 74 35.16 -23.93 -0.19
C GLU A 74 35.60 -22.67 -0.94
N LYS A 75 35.83 -22.74 -2.25
CA LYS A 75 36.18 -21.57 -3.07
C LYS A 75 35.02 -20.57 -3.15
N ARG A 76 33.78 -21.05 -3.24
CA ARG A 76 32.58 -20.18 -3.17
C ARG A 76 32.44 -19.53 -1.80
N ARG A 77 32.68 -20.28 -0.72
CA ARG A 77 32.65 -19.76 0.65
C ARG A 77 33.73 -18.69 0.86
N LYS A 78 34.96 -18.91 0.38
CA LYS A 78 36.05 -17.92 0.42
C LYS A 78 35.69 -16.64 -0.35
N LEU A 79 35.15 -16.77 -1.55
CA LEU A 79 34.68 -15.61 -2.34
C LEU A 79 33.51 -14.88 -1.68
N SER A 80 32.56 -15.62 -1.11
CA SER A 80 31.43 -15.06 -0.38
C SER A 80 31.91 -14.23 0.81
N ILE A 81 32.75 -14.81 1.68
CA ILE A 81 33.35 -14.10 2.82
C ILE A 81 34.13 -12.87 2.34
N ALA A 82 34.93 -12.99 1.30
CA ALA A 82 35.74 -11.90 0.77
C ALA A 82 34.94 -10.73 0.15
N LEU A 83 33.68 -10.96 -0.25
CA LEU A 83 32.80 -9.95 -0.85
C LEU A 83 31.72 -9.46 0.13
N THR A 84 31.41 -10.23 1.17
CA THR A 84 30.42 -9.85 2.17
C THR A 84 30.90 -8.61 2.91
N GLY A 85 30.11 -7.52 2.85
CA GLY A 85 30.43 -6.26 3.54
C GLY A 85 31.28 -5.26 2.74
N LYS A 86 31.81 -5.62 1.57
CA LYS A 86 32.50 -4.65 0.70
C LYS A 86 31.50 -3.67 0.08
N LYS A 87 31.46 -2.44 0.61
CA LYS A 87 30.68 -1.34 0.03
C LYS A 87 31.48 -0.70 -1.12
N HIS A 88 30.77 -0.19 -2.12
CA HIS A 88 31.42 0.65 -3.13
C HIS A 88 31.95 1.95 -2.50
N PRO A 89 33.07 2.48 -3.01
CA PRO A 89 33.57 3.77 -2.54
C PRO A 89 32.53 4.86 -2.81
N PRO A 90 32.43 5.88 -1.93
CA PRO A 90 31.40 6.92 -2.02
C PRO A 90 31.38 7.63 -3.37
N GLU A 91 32.55 7.87 -3.97
CA GLU A 91 32.67 8.45 -5.32
C GLU A 91 32.00 7.60 -6.40
N ARG A 92 32.14 6.26 -6.33
CA ARG A 92 31.49 5.35 -7.29
C ARG A 92 29.98 5.31 -7.09
N ILE A 93 29.52 5.43 -5.84
CA ILE A 93 28.10 5.52 -5.52
C ILE A 93 27.52 6.81 -6.12
N GLU A 94 28.21 7.94 -5.93
CA GLU A 94 27.79 9.25 -6.45
C GLU A 94 27.80 9.28 -7.98
N LYS A 95 28.85 8.75 -8.63
CA LYS A 95 28.92 8.62 -10.09
C LYS A 95 27.74 7.82 -10.65
N ASN A 96 27.37 6.72 -9.99
CA ASN A 96 26.21 5.91 -10.38
C ASN A 96 24.88 6.64 -10.11
N ARG A 97 24.79 7.44 -9.05
CA ARG A 97 23.64 8.29 -8.75
C ARG A 97 23.44 9.33 -9.85
N GLN A 98 24.47 10.09 -10.17
CA GLN A 98 24.46 11.10 -11.23
C GLN A 98 24.10 10.49 -12.59
N ALA A 99 24.65 9.33 -12.93
CA ALA A 99 24.35 8.65 -14.20
C ALA A 99 22.88 8.22 -14.34
N ARG A 100 22.13 8.10 -13.24
CA ARG A 100 20.71 7.70 -13.19
C ARG A 100 19.76 8.85 -12.89
N LEU A 101 20.26 9.97 -12.39
CA LEU A 101 19.45 11.14 -12.09
C LEU A 101 18.77 11.64 -13.37
N GLY A 102 17.46 11.87 -13.32
CA GLY A 102 16.67 12.39 -14.45
C GLY A 102 16.35 11.39 -15.57
N LYS A 103 16.97 10.20 -15.61
CA LYS A 103 16.67 9.20 -16.64
C LYS A 103 15.36 8.47 -16.34
N LYS A 104 14.30 8.82 -17.07
CA LYS A 104 13.05 8.06 -17.10
C LYS A 104 13.17 6.90 -18.08
N GLN A 105 12.61 5.75 -17.72
CA GLN A 105 12.52 4.63 -18.66
C GLN A 105 11.57 4.98 -19.80
N SER A 106 11.85 4.48 -21.01
CA SER A 106 10.97 4.72 -22.16
C SER A 106 9.59 4.09 -21.91
N PRO A 107 8.51 4.69 -22.45
CA PRO A 107 7.16 4.13 -22.35
C PRO A 107 7.10 2.66 -22.83
N GLU A 108 7.82 2.35 -23.91
CA GLU A 108 7.93 0.99 -24.46
C GLU A 108 8.58 0.01 -23.48
N THR A 109 9.64 0.43 -22.76
CA THR A 109 10.30 -0.41 -21.76
C THR A 109 9.40 -0.66 -20.55
N ILE A 110 8.63 0.36 -20.14
CA ILE A 110 7.66 0.26 -19.06
C ILE A 110 6.57 -0.74 -19.44
N GLU A 111 6.06 -0.64 -20.67
CA GLU A 111 5.00 -1.52 -21.18
C GLU A 111 5.48 -2.97 -21.33
N LYS A 112 6.68 -3.21 -21.88
CA LYS A 112 7.28 -4.56 -21.94
C LYS A 112 7.40 -5.20 -20.56
N ARG A 113 7.80 -4.41 -19.55
CA ARG A 113 7.85 -4.89 -18.16
C ARG A 113 6.46 -5.14 -17.60
N ARG A 114 5.48 -4.26 -17.87
CA ARG A 114 4.09 -4.44 -17.45
C ARG A 114 3.53 -5.75 -18.00
N VAL A 115 3.63 -5.96 -19.31
CA VAL A 115 3.20 -7.19 -20.01
C VAL A 115 3.91 -8.43 -19.45
N SER A 116 5.23 -8.35 -19.20
CA SER A 116 5.97 -9.47 -18.59
C SER A 116 5.53 -9.80 -17.16
N CYS A 117 4.93 -8.86 -16.44
CA CYS A 117 4.44 -9.04 -15.08
C CYS A 117 2.96 -9.47 -15.03
N ILE A 118 2.18 -9.20 -16.07
CA ILE A 118 0.79 -9.66 -16.19
C ILE A 118 0.78 -11.20 -16.25
N GLY A 119 -0.05 -11.83 -15.42
CA GLY A 119 -0.18 -13.29 -15.34
C GLY A 119 0.90 -14.00 -14.51
N LYS A 120 1.99 -13.33 -14.11
CA LYS A 120 2.91 -13.89 -13.12
C LYS A 120 2.29 -13.77 -11.74
N MET A 121 1.87 -14.90 -11.17
CA MET A 121 1.41 -14.95 -9.78
C MET A 121 2.51 -14.39 -8.87
N SER A 122 2.22 -13.25 -8.25
CA SER A 122 3.17 -12.55 -7.39
C SER A 122 3.47 -13.43 -6.17
N CYS A 123 4.61 -14.13 -6.23
CA CYS A 123 5.15 -15.00 -5.19
C CYS A 123 4.26 -16.23 -4.92
N PRO A 124 4.72 -17.47 -5.21
CA PRO A 124 4.04 -18.69 -4.77
C PRO A 124 3.68 -18.61 -3.30
N GLU A 125 2.51 -19.10 -2.91
CA GLU A 125 1.97 -18.96 -1.54
C GLU A 125 2.96 -19.45 -0.48
N GLU A 126 3.68 -20.53 -0.77
CA GLU A 126 4.75 -21.06 0.06
C GLU A 126 5.89 -20.04 0.28
N ARG A 127 6.30 -19.31 -0.77
CA ARG A 127 7.33 -18.27 -0.66
C ARG A 127 6.82 -17.07 0.12
N ARG A 128 5.53 -16.70 -0.01
CA ARG A 128 4.91 -15.65 0.80
C ARG A 128 4.86 -16.04 2.27
N ARG A 129 4.53 -17.31 2.57
CA ARG A 129 4.56 -17.88 3.92
C ARG A 129 5.97 -17.85 4.52
N LYS A 130 7.01 -18.25 3.77
CA LYS A 130 8.42 -18.19 4.23
C LYS A 130 8.87 -16.76 4.57
N ILE A 131 8.51 -15.77 3.75
CA ILE A 131 8.81 -14.36 4.03
C ILE A 131 8.04 -13.87 5.26
N SER A 132 6.75 -14.24 5.38
CA SER A 132 5.91 -13.88 6.53
C SER A 132 6.51 -14.42 7.82
N VAL A 133 6.73 -15.75 7.91
CA VAL A 133 7.33 -16.43 9.05
C VAL A 133 8.70 -15.83 9.40
N GLY A 134 9.52 -15.55 8.39
CA GLY A 134 10.83 -14.94 8.60
C GLY A 134 10.79 -13.49 9.10
N ASN A 135 9.66 -12.79 8.98
CA ASN A 135 9.47 -11.42 9.47
C ASN A 135 8.67 -11.35 10.76
N THR A 136 7.89 -12.39 11.07
CA THR A 136 7.16 -12.50 12.33
C THR A 136 8.13 -12.41 13.50
N GLY A 137 7.84 -11.52 14.46
CA GLY A 137 8.65 -11.34 15.67
C GLY A 137 9.92 -10.49 15.51
N LYS A 138 10.35 -10.14 14.28
CA LYS A 138 11.48 -9.23 14.08
C LYS A 138 11.12 -7.80 14.48
N LYS A 139 11.56 -7.38 15.66
CA LYS A 139 11.46 -5.99 16.11
C LYS A 139 12.59 -5.16 15.49
N ARG A 140 12.27 -3.94 15.09
CA ARG A 140 13.26 -2.97 14.63
C ARG A 140 14.14 -2.54 15.81
N THR A 141 15.42 -2.26 15.52
CA THR A 141 16.33 -1.69 16.52
C THR A 141 15.82 -0.30 16.97
N LYS A 142 16.16 0.09 18.21
CA LYS A 142 15.80 1.41 18.76
C LYS A 142 16.29 2.54 17.86
N GLU A 143 17.52 2.44 17.37
CA GLU A 143 18.13 3.41 16.44
C GLU A 143 17.32 3.55 15.14
N MET A 144 16.86 2.44 14.57
CA MET A 144 16.07 2.46 13.33
C MET A 144 14.66 3.02 13.55
N ASN A 145 14.09 2.84 14.75
CA ASN A 145 12.83 3.48 15.11
C ASN A 145 13.00 4.99 15.28
N GLU A 146 14.08 5.44 15.93
CA GLU A 146 14.35 6.88 16.11
C GLU A 146 14.59 7.56 14.76
N ARG A 147 15.35 6.93 13.85
CA ARG A 147 15.54 7.45 12.48
C ARG A 147 14.21 7.63 11.74
N ASN A 148 13.29 6.67 11.88
CA ASN A 148 11.96 6.76 11.29
C ASN A 148 11.08 7.84 11.96
N ARG A 149 11.22 8.02 13.28
CA ARG A 149 10.55 9.07 14.04
C ARG A 149 11.01 10.45 13.56
N GLN A 150 12.32 10.68 13.51
CA GLN A 150 12.92 11.92 13.00
C GLN A 150 12.47 12.22 11.57
N ALA A 151 12.44 11.22 10.69
CA ALA A 151 12.00 11.38 9.31
C ALA A 151 10.53 11.79 9.17
N ARG A 152 9.69 11.56 10.19
CA ARG A 152 8.25 11.90 10.23
C ARG A 152 7.95 13.16 11.03
N LEU A 153 8.89 13.65 11.83
CA LEU A 153 8.72 14.86 12.62
C LEU A 153 8.39 16.04 11.69
N GLY A 154 7.33 16.79 12.01
CA GLY A 154 6.87 17.93 11.21
C GLY A 154 6.18 17.60 9.89
N LYS A 155 6.03 16.32 9.52
CA LYS A 155 5.32 15.92 8.29
C LYS A 155 3.86 15.59 8.61
N SER A 156 2.97 16.55 8.35
CA SER A 156 1.53 16.29 8.30
C SER A 156 1.10 15.91 6.88
N PRO A 157 0.19 14.94 6.71
CA PRO A 157 -0.42 14.67 5.39
C PRO A 157 -1.09 15.93 4.83
N SER A 158 -0.99 16.13 3.51
CA SER A 158 -1.70 17.22 2.83
C SER A 158 -3.21 17.10 3.03
N LEU A 159 -3.95 18.21 2.90
CA LEU A 159 -5.41 18.21 2.99
C LEU A 159 -6.04 17.20 2.02
N GLU A 160 -5.55 17.17 0.78
CA GLU A 160 -5.97 16.20 -0.24
C GLU A 160 -5.70 14.74 0.19
N ALA A 161 -4.56 14.46 0.82
CA ALA A 161 -4.26 13.12 1.34
C ALA A 161 -5.16 12.73 2.52
N ARG A 162 -5.53 13.69 3.38
CA ARG A 162 -6.49 13.48 4.48
C ARG A 162 -7.88 13.18 3.93
N GLU A 163 -8.32 13.92 2.92
CA GLU A 163 -9.62 13.72 2.26
C GLU A 163 -9.69 12.36 1.56
N LYS A 164 -8.68 11.98 0.76
CA LYS A 164 -8.62 10.65 0.13
C LYS A 164 -8.65 9.52 1.15
N ASN A 165 -7.98 9.68 2.29
CA ASN A 165 -8.04 8.70 3.37
C ASN A 165 -9.42 8.68 4.05
N GLY A 166 -10.05 9.84 4.25
CA GLY A 166 -11.42 9.94 4.76
C GLY A 166 -12.42 9.22 3.87
N LEU A 167 -12.35 9.44 2.55
CA LEU A 167 -13.22 8.80 1.56
C LEU A 167 -13.09 7.27 1.56
N LYS A 168 -11.88 6.73 1.76
CA LYS A 168 -11.66 5.27 1.86
C LYS A 168 -12.35 4.62 3.05
N HIS A 169 -12.56 5.37 4.13
CA HIS A 169 -13.18 4.87 5.35
C HIS A 169 -14.66 5.24 5.47
N LYS A 170 -15.11 6.21 4.68
CA LYS A 170 -16.51 6.63 4.62
C LYS A 170 -17.36 5.43 4.14
N ASN A 171 -18.41 5.11 4.89
CA ASN A 171 -19.34 4.00 4.63
C ASN A 171 -18.73 2.60 4.66
N ARG A 172 -17.55 2.42 5.26
CA ARG A 172 -17.01 1.08 5.49
C ARG A 172 -17.85 0.37 6.54
N VAL A 173 -18.62 -0.63 6.12
CA VAL A 173 -19.33 -1.53 7.01
C VAL A 173 -18.43 -2.74 7.26
N PHE A 174 -18.37 -3.20 8.50
CA PHE A 174 -17.69 -4.43 8.87
C PHE A 174 -18.73 -5.55 8.97
N GLU A 175 -18.37 -6.75 8.54
CA GLU A 175 -19.18 -7.95 8.79
C GLU A 175 -19.26 -8.23 10.29
N GLU A 176 -20.40 -8.78 10.73
CA GLU A 176 -20.67 -9.04 12.15
C GLU A 176 -19.59 -9.88 12.83
N ASP A 177 -19.09 -10.92 12.17
CA ASP A 177 -18.02 -11.78 12.69
C ASP A 177 -16.69 -11.01 12.86
N SER A 178 -16.39 -10.06 11.97
CA SER A 178 -15.21 -9.20 12.12
C SER A 178 -15.34 -8.26 13.33
N ILE A 179 -16.53 -7.72 13.56
CA ILE A 179 -16.82 -6.89 14.74
C ILE A 179 -16.68 -7.73 16.01
N LEU A 180 -17.24 -8.94 16.02
CA LEU A 180 -17.15 -9.86 17.15
C LEU A 180 -15.71 -10.22 17.47
N LYS A 181 -14.90 -10.59 16.46
CA LYS A 181 -13.47 -10.87 16.63
C LYS A 181 -12.70 -9.69 17.22
N MET A 182 -12.97 -8.46 16.75
CA MET A 182 -12.36 -7.26 17.30
C MET A 182 -12.79 -7.01 18.76
N SER A 183 -14.06 -7.26 19.08
CA SER A 183 -14.61 -7.13 20.44
C SER A 183 -14.00 -8.15 21.40
N LEU A 184 -13.97 -9.42 21.03
CA LEU A 184 -13.38 -10.51 21.83
C LEU A 184 -11.89 -10.29 22.07
N ALA A 185 -11.14 -9.86 21.04
CA ALA A 185 -9.72 -9.53 21.20
C ALA A 185 -9.49 -8.38 22.19
N ARG A 186 -10.38 -7.37 22.18
CA ARG A 186 -10.33 -6.25 23.14
C ARG A 186 -10.65 -6.71 24.56
N ILE A 187 -11.66 -7.56 24.74
CA ILE A 187 -12.01 -8.12 26.06
C ILE A 187 -10.82 -8.90 26.62
N LYS A 188 -10.31 -9.86 25.85
CA LYS A 188 -9.15 -10.68 26.22
C LYS A 188 -7.93 -9.84 26.60
N PHE A 189 -7.63 -8.79 25.83
CA PHE A 189 -6.52 -7.88 26.16
C PHE A 189 -6.67 -7.23 27.55
N TYR A 190 -7.87 -6.81 27.93
CA TYR A 190 -8.10 -6.19 29.25
C TYR A 190 -8.22 -7.21 30.39
N GLU A 191 -8.57 -8.46 30.09
CA GLU A 191 -8.46 -9.57 31.05
C GLU A 191 -6.99 -9.88 31.36
N GLU A 192 -6.13 -9.89 30.35
CA GLU A 192 -4.68 -10.11 30.49
C GLU A 192 -3.95 -8.88 31.07
N HIS A 193 -4.47 -7.67 30.85
CA HIS A 193 -3.85 -6.41 31.27
C HIS A 193 -4.84 -5.46 31.98
N PRO A 194 -5.36 -5.83 33.16
CA PRO A 194 -6.35 -5.03 33.88
C PRO A 194 -5.78 -3.66 34.30
N GLU A 195 -4.47 -3.55 34.53
CA GLU A 195 -3.78 -2.33 34.91
C GLU A 195 -3.86 -1.23 33.83
N LYS A 196 -3.98 -1.63 32.56
CA LYS A 196 -4.12 -0.74 31.39
C LYS A 196 -5.55 -0.32 31.13
N LYS A 197 -6.53 -0.88 31.84
CA LYS A 197 -7.94 -0.52 31.70
C LYS A 197 -8.13 0.90 32.25
N MET A 198 -8.51 1.83 31.38
CA MET A 198 -8.74 3.23 31.73
C MET A 198 -10.14 3.40 32.33
N ILE A 199 -10.29 3.11 33.62
CA ILE A 199 -11.53 3.28 34.39
C ILE A 199 -11.25 4.13 35.63
N GLY A 200 -12.23 4.92 36.06
CA GLY A 200 -12.12 5.72 37.27
C GLY A 200 -10.99 6.74 37.15
N VAL A 201 -10.22 6.92 38.23
CA VAL A 201 -9.10 7.87 38.35
C VAL A 201 -8.06 7.73 37.23
N LYS A 202 -7.95 6.57 36.58
CA LYS A 202 -7.03 6.35 35.45
C LYS A 202 -7.50 6.98 34.14
N ASN A 203 -8.77 7.35 34.02
CA ASN A 203 -9.28 8.08 32.87
C ASN A 203 -9.03 9.58 33.10
N PRO A 204 -8.28 10.30 32.24
CA PRO A 204 -8.04 11.75 32.39
C PRO A 204 -9.32 12.58 32.47
N SER A 205 -10.43 12.07 31.95
CA SER A 205 -11.75 12.71 32.05
C SER A 205 -12.53 12.35 33.32
N TYR A 206 -11.96 11.57 34.24
CA TYR A 206 -12.57 11.24 35.52
C TYR A 206 -12.39 12.37 36.51
N ILE A 207 -13.50 12.75 37.14
CA ILE A 207 -13.54 13.82 38.13
C ILE A 207 -14.09 13.22 39.42
N ASP A 208 -13.30 13.24 40.48
CA ASP A 208 -13.64 13.08 41.91
C ASP A 208 -14.95 12.32 42.20
N GLY A 209 -15.01 11.02 41.89
CA GLY A 209 -16.17 10.18 42.25
C GLY A 209 -17.47 10.46 41.48
N ARG A 210 -17.47 11.43 40.55
CA ARG A 210 -18.61 11.81 39.70
C ARG A 210 -18.82 10.79 38.59
N CYS A 211 -19.29 9.61 38.98
CA CYS A 211 -19.69 8.51 38.10
C CYS A 211 -20.85 8.95 37.18
N SER A 212 -20.84 8.50 35.91
CA SER A 212 -21.95 8.73 34.98
C SER A 212 -23.30 8.22 35.47
N GLY A 213 -23.32 7.30 36.45
CA GLY A 213 -24.52 6.69 37.02
C GLY A 213 -25.01 7.30 38.35
N SER A 214 -24.24 8.16 39.04
CA SER A 214 -24.68 8.73 40.34
C SER A 214 -25.34 10.10 40.23
N TYR A 215 -25.18 10.79 39.09
CA TYR A 215 -25.89 12.04 38.83
C TYR A 215 -27.31 11.74 38.38
N LYS A 216 -28.25 11.88 39.31
CA LYS A 216 -29.67 11.99 38.97
C LYS A 216 -29.85 13.35 38.30
N TYR A 217 -30.11 13.36 37.00
CA TYR A 217 -30.74 14.53 36.41
C TYR A 217 -32.00 14.86 37.19
N THR A 218 -32.31 16.14 37.33
CA THR A 218 -33.55 16.56 37.99
C THR A 218 -34.75 16.02 37.21
N ARG A 219 -35.92 15.98 37.87
CA ARG A 219 -37.18 15.57 37.21
C ARG A 219 -37.57 16.49 36.05
N GLU A 220 -36.95 17.66 35.94
CA GLU A 220 -37.19 18.66 34.90
C GLU A 220 -36.46 18.36 33.60
N TRP A 221 -35.37 17.58 33.65
CA TRP A 221 -34.58 17.18 32.48
C TRP A 221 -35.29 16.14 31.58
N LYS A 222 -36.45 16.53 31.07
CA LYS A 222 -37.33 15.74 30.21
C LYS A 222 -37.09 16.10 28.75
N GLU A 223 -37.52 15.22 27.85
CA GLU A 223 -37.40 15.48 26.40
C GLU A 223 -38.16 16.74 25.99
N ARG A 224 -39.29 17.07 26.66
CA ARG A 224 -40.02 18.32 26.45
C ARG A 224 -39.14 19.56 26.66
N LEU A 225 -38.33 19.60 27.73
CA LEU A 225 -37.41 20.72 27.98
C LEU A 225 -36.36 20.81 26.86
N LYS A 226 -35.82 19.67 26.44
CA LYS A 226 -34.83 19.63 25.37
C LYS A 226 -35.39 20.11 24.03
N GLU A 227 -36.61 19.74 23.68
CA GLU A 227 -37.28 20.24 22.48
C GLU A 227 -37.51 21.75 22.56
N LEU A 228 -37.91 22.31 23.71
CA LEU A 228 -38.03 23.77 23.88
C LEU A 228 -36.71 24.49 23.61
N VAL A 229 -35.59 23.95 24.10
CA VAL A 229 -34.26 24.53 23.85
C VAL A 229 -33.87 24.42 22.37
N ARG A 230 -34.14 23.29 21.72
CA ARG A 230 -33.89 23.11 20.28
C ARG A 230 -34.73 24.05 19.43
N ASP A 231 -36.00 24.22 19.75
CA ASP A 231 -36.92 25.09 19.01
C ASP A 231 -36.54 26.56 19.20
N ARG A 232 -36.17 26.98 20.43
CA ARG A 232 -35.60 28.31 20.70
C ARG A 232 -34.36 28.59 19.86
N ASP A 233 -33.49 27.58 19.74
CA ASP A 233 -32.22 27.66 19.01
C ASP A 233 -32.41 27.45 17.49
N GLY A 234 -33.64 27.45 16.98
CA GLY A 234 -33.94 27.29 15.55
C GLY A 234 -33.51 25.93 14.98
N ARG A 235 -33.42 24.90 15.85
CA ARG A 235 -32.83 23.58 15.55
C ARG A 235 -31.46 23.69 14.91
N GLN A 236 -30.67 24.66 15.38
CA GLN A 236 -29.35 24.96 14.88
C GLN A 236 -28.32 24.90 16.01
N CYS A 237 -27.16 24.34 15.71
CA CYS A 237 -26.04 24.31 16.65
C CYS A 237 -25.56 25.73 16.95
N GLN A 238 -25.56 26.13 18.22
CA GLN A 238 -25.20 27.49 18.64
C GLN A 238 -23.69 27.79 18.61
N LEU A 239 -22.85 26.80 18.26
CA LEU A 239 -21.40 26.99 18.08
C LEU A 239 -20.96 27.05 16.61
N CYS A 240 -21.55 26.21 15.75
CA CYS A 240 -21.12 26.09 14.36
C CYS A 240 -22.23 26.36 13.35
N PHE A 241 -23.42 26.71 13.82
CA PHE A 241 -24.58 27.04 12.99
C PHE A 241 -25.04 25.93 12.04
N ALA A 242 -24.67 24.68 12.30
CA ALA A 242 -25.15 23.53 11.53
C ALA A 242 -26.59 23.20 11.92
N PHE A 243 -27.45 22.95 10.93
CA PHE A 243 -28.84 22.57 11.17
C PHE A 243 -28.97 21.10 11.58
N GLU A 244 -29.94 20.81 12.44
CA GLU A 244 -30.28 19.45 12.86
C GLU A 244 -30.60 18.54 11.66
N LYS A 245 -31.30 19.06 10.64
CA LYS A 245 -31.67 18.32 9.41
C LYS A 245 -30.48 17.81 8.60
N GLU A 246 -29.31 18.43 8.75
CA GLU A 246 -28.08 18.05 8.05
C GLU A 246 -27.26 17.02 8.86
N SER A 247 -27.68 16.75 10.09
CA SER A 247 -27.04 15.82 11.01
C SER A 247 -27.82 14.50 11.07
N SER A 248 -27.11 13.39 11.30
CA SER A 248 -27.72 12.06 11.45
C SER A 248 -28.43 11.83 12.79
N SER A 249 -28.48 12.83 13.67
CA SER A 249 -29.07 12.75 15.00
C SER A 249 -29.52 14.13 15.48
N LYS A 250 -30.50 14.16 16.41
CA LYS A 250 -30.96 15.40 17.06
C LYS A 250 -29.81 16.13 17.75
N LEU A 251 -29.90 17.46 17.85
CA LEU A 251 -28.93 18.25 18.60
C LEU A 251 -28.92 17.85 20.08
N ALA A 252 -27.73 17.78 20.65
CA ALA A 252 -27.54 17.54 22.07
C ALA A 252 -27.80 18.84 22.83
N VAL A 253 -28.54 18.76 23.93
CA VAL A 253 -28.73 19.89 24.84
C VAL A 253 -27.70 19.80 25.95
N HIS A 254 -26.90 20.86 26.08
CA HIS A 254 -25.77 20.95 27.00
C HIS A 254 -26.03 22.01 28.08
N HIS A 255 -25.57 21.74 29.30
CA HIS A 255 -25.59 22.70 30.40
C HIS A 255 -24.32 23.57 30.31
N ILE A 256 -24.47 24.89 30.28
CA ILE A 256 -23.36 25.82 30.07
C ILE A 256 -22.41 25.82 31.26
N ASP A 257 -22.94 25.80 32.47
CA ASP A 257 -22.19 25.74 33.73
C ASP A 257 -21.72 24.31 34.10
N TYR A 258 -22.07 23.30 33.31
CA TYR A 258 -21.83 21.88 33.57
C TYR A 258 -22.51 21.33 34.84
N ASP A 259 -23.42 22.08 35.44
CA ASP A 259 -24.26 21.62 36.53
C ASP A 259 -25.51 20.96 35.94
N LYS A 260 -25.71 19.67 36.23
CA LYS A 260 -26.84 18.89 35.72
C LYS A 260 -28.14 19.16 36.48
N GLU A 261 -28.07 19.89 37.58
CA GLU A 261 -29.24 20.30 38.35
C GLU A 261 -29.83 21.63 37.87
N ASN A 262 -29.03 22.45 37.19
CA ASN A 262 -29.45 23.74 36.67
C ASN A 262 -30.15 23.63 35.29
N CYS A 263 -31.44 23.31 35.31
CA CYS A 263 -32.27 23.15 34.11
C CYS A 263 -32.87 24.46 33.55
N ASP A 264 -32.38 25.63 33.99
CA ASP A 264 -32.86 26.91 33.49
C ASP A 264 -32.63 27.04 31.98
N LEU A 265 -33.64 27.50 31.24
CA LEU A 265 -33.54 27.62 29.78
C LEU A 265 -32.31 28.45 29.36
N SER A 266 -31.97 29.51 30.09
CA SER A 266 -30.77 30.33 29.82
C SER A 266 -29.45 29.57 30.02
N ASN A 267 -29.41 28.58 30.91
CA ASN A 267 -28.23 27.74 31.14
C ASN A 267 -28.10 26.59 30.12
N LEU A 268 -29.07 26.41 29.23
CA LEU A 268 -29.10 25.33 28.25
C LEU A 268 -28.78 25.82 26.83
N ILE A 269 -28.03 25.02 26.08
CA ILE A 269 -27.61 25.33 24.71
C ILE A 269 -27.66 24.11 23.79
N SER A 270 -28.13 24.29 22.55
CA SER A 270 -28.19 23.24 21.53
C SER A 270 -26.87 23.12 20.76
N LEU A 271 -26.28 21.92 20.74
CA LEU A 271 -24.99 21.62 20.10
C LEU A 271 -25.09 20.40 19.17
N CYS A 272 -24.39 20.42 18.04
CA CYS A 272 -24.22 19.23 17.20
C CYS A 272 -23.26 18.23 17.88
N HIS A 273 -23.30 16.95 17.46
CA HIS A 273 -22.46 15.90 18.06
C HIS A 273 -20.96 16.25 18.07
N SER A 274 -20.46 16.85 16.99
CA SER A 274 -19.06 17.29 16.86
C SER A 274 -18.70 18.40 17.85
N CYS A 275 -19.56 19.41 18.00
CA CYS A 275 -19.33 20.52 18.94
C CYS A 275 -19.49 20.08 20.39
N HIS A 276 -20.49 19.27 20.70
CA HIS A 276 -20.68 18.70 22.03
C HIS A 276 -19.47 17.88 22.51
N GLY A 277 -18.82 17.13 21.62
CA GLY A 277 -17.59 16.42 21.95
C GLY A 277 -16.45 17.35 22.38
N LYS A 278 -16.32 18.52 21.74
CA LYS A 278 -15.26 19.50 22.04
C LYS A 278 -15.42 20.14 23.42
N THR A 279 -16.65 20.27 23.90
CA THR A 279 -16.97 20.96 25.15
C THR A 279 -16.85 20.04 26.36
N SER A 280 -16.41 18.80 26.19
CA SER A 280 -16.24 17.86 27.31
C SER A 280 -14.98 18.10 28.15
N HIS A 281 -14.04 18.91 27.64
CA HIS A 281 -12.74 19.25 28.27
C HIS A 281 -12.59 20.77 28.40
N ASP A 282 -11.70 21.27 29.25
CA ASP A 282 -11.45 22.72 29.47
C ASP A 282 -12.73 23.53 29.78
N ARG A 283 -13.47 23.13 30.82
CA ARG A 283 -14.81 23.66 31.12
C ARG A 283 -14.83 25.18 31.32
N ASP A 284 -13.87 25.74 32.06
CA ASP A 284 -13.81 27.17 32.36
C ASP A 284 -13.74 28.03 31.09
N LYS A 285 -12.99 27.53 30.09
CA LYS A 285 -12.90 28.17 28.77
C LYS A 285 -14.25 28.13 28.06
N TRP A 286 -14.94 26.99 28.07
CA TRP A 286 -16.23 26.85 27.38
C TRP A 286 -17.37 27.59 28.07
N ILE A 287 -17.41 27.60 29.40
CA ILE A 287 -18.32 28.44 30.19
C ILE A 287 -18.19 29.89 29.73
N THR A 288 -16.96 30.40 29.65
CA THR A 288 -16.68 31.76 29.18
C THR A 288 -17.16 31.98 27.74
N ILE A 289 -16.85 31.05 26.82
CA ILE A 289 -17.26 31.14 25.41
C ILE A 289 -18.79 31.16 25.27
N PHE A 290 -19.50 30.28 25.98
CA PHE A 290 -20.96 30.18 25.91
C PHE A 290 -21.66 31.42 26.49
N GLN A 291 -21.16 31.93 27.62
CA GLN A 291 -21.68 33.16 28.20
C GLN A 291 -21.49 34.36 27.26
N LEU A 292 -20.34 34.45 26.58
CA LEU A 292 -20.10 35.47 25.55
C LEU A 292 -21.01 35.29 24.34
N SER A 293 -21.20 34.07 23.84
CA SER A 293 -22.04 33.82 22.67
C SER A 293 -23.51 34.17 22.93
N GLN A 294 -24.05 33.82 24.10
CA GLN A 294 -25.43 34.17 24.45
C GLN A 294 -25.65 35.68 24.57
N ARG A 295 -24.66 36.41 25.12
CA ARG A 295 -24.70 37.88 25.19
C ARG A 295 -24.65 38.52 23.80
N LEU A 296 -23.83 37.97 22.90
CA LEU A 296 -23.71 38.49 21.54
C LEU A 296 -25.00 38.28 20.73
N THR A 297 -25.67 37.14 20.88
CA THR A 297 -26.96 36.87 20.25
C THR A 297 -28.07 37.81 20.75
N LEU A 298 -28.04 38.22 22.03
CA LEU A 298 -28.98 39.21 22.57
C LEU A 298 -28.76 40.64 22.04
N VAL A 299 -27.51 40.99 21.71
CA VAL A 299 -27.14 42.32 21.18
C VAL A 299 -27.37 42.42 19.67
N LEU A 300 -27.22 41.33 18.93
CA LEU A 300 -27.35 41.30 17.46
C LEU A 300 -28.69 40.73 16.96
N GLY A 301 -29.52 40.15 17.84
CA GLY A 301 -30.65 39.27 17.48
C GLY A 301 -32.03 39.73 17.94
N GLY A 302 -32.31 41.04 17.87
CA GLY A 302 -33.70 41.50 17.81
C GLY A 302 -34.35 41.01 16.49
N LYS A 303 -34.94 39.82 16.53
CA LYS A 303 -35.88 39.22 15.55
C LYS A 303 -35.47 39.28 14.07
N VAL A 304 -35.19 38.10 13.49
CA VAL A 304 -35.65 37.76 12.13
C VAL A 304 -36.80 36.78 12.28
#